data_AF-A0A1X7DSU1-F1
#
_entry.id   AF-A0A1X7DSU1-F1
#
_cell.length_a   1.000
_cell.length_b   1.000
_cell.length_c   1.000
_cell.angle_alpha   90.00
_cell.angle_beta   90.00
_cell.angle_gamma   90.00
#
_symmetry.space_group_name_H-M   'P 1'
#
loop_
_entity.id
_entity.type
_entity.pdbx_description
1 polymer ?
#
loop_
_entity_poly.entity_id
_entity_poly.type
_entity_poly.pdbx_seq_one_letter_code
_entity_poly.pdbx_strand_id
1 'polypeptide(L)'
;MGKRIDWSRWDQLLGTKIDYEIAKQIGCEAPTVAKRRLKLKIKPFNSTPPKINWKKYDHRLGSMPDQELAKKIKCSVTSVSRRRRKLNITIYMAENEILNNVYS
;
A
#
# COMPACT_ATOMS: atom_id res chain seq x y z
N MET A 1 -7.93 -20.04 28.53
CA MET A 1 -9.22 -20.43 27.91
C MET A 1 -9.55 -19.44 26.80
N GLY A 2 -9.58 -19.86 25.54
CA GLY A 2 -9.88 -18.98 24.42
C GLY A 2 -11.35 -18.53 24.46
N LYS A 3 -11.61 -17.22 24.37
CA LYS A 3 -12.98 -16.70 24.24
C LYS A 3 -13.65 -17.35 23.04
N ARG A 4 -14.83 -17.94 23.25
CA ARG A 4 -15.64 -18.53 22.19
C ARG A 4 -16.23 -17.38 21.36
N ILE A 5 -15.82 -17.28 20.09
CA ILE A 5 -16.29 -16.25 19.17
C ILE A 5 -17.66 -16.65 18.65
N ASP A 6 -18.65 -15.77 18.80
CA ASP A 6 -19.96 -15.89 18.17
C ASP A 6 -19.89 -15.44 16.71
N TRP A 7 -19.56 -16.37 15.82
CA TRP A 7 -19.36 -16.10 14.39
C TRP A 7 -20.60 -15.57 13.67
N SER A 8 -21.81 -15.84 14.18
CA SER A 8 -23.06 -15.41 13.53
C SER A 8 -23.11 -13.88 13.34
N ARG A 9 -22.51 -13.14 14.28
CA ARG A 9 -22.44 -11.66 14.25
C ARG A 9 -21.38 -11.11 13.31
N TRP A 10 -20.37 -11.91 12.97
CA TRP A 10 -19.16 -11.47 12.26
C TRP A 10 -19.03 -12.02 10.84
N ASP A 11 -19.76 -13.09 10.50
CA ASP A 11 -19.69 -13.72 9.18
C ASP A 11 -19.98 -12.73 8.05
N GLN A 12 -20.88 -11.76 8.27
CA GLN A 12 -21.20 -10.69 7.31
C GLN A 12 -20.03 -9.73 7.00
N LEU A 13 -19.02 -9.65 7.88
CA LEU A 13 -17.86 -8.78 7.69
C LEU A 13 -16.72 -9.47 6.94
N LEU A 14 -16.72 -10.80 6.87
CA LEU A 14 -15.68 -11.56 6.20
C LEU A 14 -15.64 -11.21 4.71
N GLY A 15 -14.44 -10.90 4.20
CA GLY A 15 -14.25 -10.49 2.80
C GLY A 15 -14.64 -9.04 2.49
N THR A 16 -15.26 -8.30 3.43
CA THR A 16 -15.57 -6.86 3.27
C THR A 16 -14.43 -5.96 3.74
N LYS A 17 -13.58 -6.48 4.62
CA LYS A 17 -12.42 -5.80 5.21
C LYS A 17 -11.26 -6.78 5.34
N ILE A 18 -10.07 -6.26 5.63
CA ILE A 18 -8.89 -7.08 5.87
C ILE A 18 -9.13 -7.92 7.13
N ASP A 19 -8.78 -9.21 7.10
CA ASP A 19 -8.98 -10.15 8.21
C ASP A 19 -8.38 -9.63 9.53
N TYR A 20 -7.28 -8.86 9.46
CA TYR A 20 -6.66 -8.19 10.60
C TYR A 20 -7.56 -7.16 11.28
N GLU A 21 -8.26 -6.33 10.52
CA GLU A 21 -9.16 -5.30 11.08
C GLU A 21 -10.36 -5.96 11.77
N ILE A 22 -10.92 -6.99 11.14
CA ILE A 22 -12.02 -7.79 11.69
C ILE A 22 -11.54 -8.47 12.98
N ALA A 23 -10.34 -9.04 12.99
CA ALA A 23 -9.77 -9.68 14.18
C ALA A 23 -9.58 -8.69 15.34
N LYS A 24 -9.11 -7.47 15.06
CA LYS A 24 -9.01 -6.39 16.04
C LYS A 24 -10.38 -6.01 16.62
N GLN A 25 -11.44 -6.01 15.80
CA GLN A 25 -12.80 -5.74 16.27
C GLN A 25 -13.38 -6.87 17.13
N ILE A 26 -13.08 -8.12 16.78
CA ILE A 26 -13.53 -9.31 17.54
C ILE A 26 -12.71 -9.46 18.85
N GLY A 27 -11.48 -8.95 18.87
CA GLY A 27 -10.50 -9.24 19.94
C GLY A 27 -9.89 -10.63 19.79
N CYS A 28 -9.64 -11.07 18.55
CA CYS A 28 -9.00 -12.33 18.23
C CYS A 28 -7.82 -12.15 17.26
N GLU A 29 -7.20 -13.25 16.84
CA GLU A 29 -6.07 -13.22 15.91
C GLU A 29 -6.54 -13.29 14.44
N ALA A 30 -5.84 -12.60 13.54
CA ALA A 30 -6.15 -12.59 12.10
C ALA A 30 -6.23 -14.00 11.46
N PRO A 31 -5.38 -14.98 11.80
CA PRO A 31 -5.50 -16.35 11.28
C PRO A 31 -6.83 -17.02 11.64
N THR A 32 -7.43 -16.67 12.77
CA THR A 32 -8.73 -17.21 13.21
C THR A 32 -9.86 -16.73 12.30
N VAL A 33 -9.85 -15.44 11.94
CA VAL A 33 -10.76 -14.85 10.96
C VAL A 33 -10.53 -15.43 9.55
N ALA A 34 -9.26 -15.55 9.13
CA ALA A 34 -8.92 -16.13 7.84
C ALA A 34 -9.41 -17.59 7.71
N LYS A 35 -9.22 -18.41 8.75
CA LYS A 35 -9.75 -19.79 8.79
C LYS A 35 -11.27 -19.82 8.66
N ARG A 36 -11.99 -18.95 9.36
CA ARG A 36 -13.45 -18.84 9.24
C ARG A 36 -13.87 -18.45 7.82
N ARG A 37 -13.25 -17.39 7.27
CA ARG A 37 -13.50 -16.90 5.91
C ARG A 37 -13.31 -17.99 4.86
N LEU A 38 -12.21 -18.75 4.96
CA LEU A 38 -11.91 -19.87 4.07
C LEU A 38 -12.90 -21.03 4.23
N LYS A 39 -13.33 -21.36 5.46
CA LYS A 39 -14.36 -22.37 5.71
C LYS A 39 -15.68 -22.02 5.03
N LEU A 40 -16.02 -20.74 4.96
CA LEU A 40 -17.19 -20.22 4.25
C LEU A 40 -16.93 -19.95 2.75
N LYS A 41 -15.74 -20.31 2.24
CA LYS A 41 -15.32 -20.10 0.83
C LYS A 41 -15.39 -18.64 0.38
N ILE A 42 -15.27 -17.70 1.31
CA ILE A 42 -15.28 -16.26 1.04
C ILE A 42 -13.87 -15.81 0.61
N LYS A 43 -13.77 -15.06 -0.48
CA LYS A 43 -12.51 -14.50 -0.96
C LYS A 43 -11.99 -13.43 0.03
N PRO A 44 -10.66 -13.29 0.18
CA PRO A 44 -10.10 -12.23 1.01
C PRO A 44 -10.49 -10.85 0.45
N PHE A 45 -10.57 -9.87 1.34
CA PHE A 45 -10.72 -8.48 0.92
C PHE A 45 -9.46 -8.04 0.15
N ASN A 46 -9.62 -7.71 -1.13
CA ASN A 46 -8.54 -7.21 -1.95
C ASN A 46 -8.26 -5.73 -1.65
N SER A 47 -7.45 -5.48 -0.61
CA SER A 47 -6.96 -4.13 -0.31
C SER A 47 -5.75 -3.71 -1.17
N THR A 48 -5.48 -4.41 -2.27
CA THR A 48 -4.38 -4.02 -3.16
C THR A 48 -4.66 -2.61 -3.67
N PRO A 49 -3.79 -1.64 -3.41
CA PRO A 49 -3.98 -0.29 -3.91
C PRO A 49 -4.07 -0.30 -5.44
N PRO A 50 -4.79 0.67 -6.04
CA PRO A 50 -4.95 0.75 -7.49
C PRO A 50 -3.57 0.74 -8.16
N LYS A 51 -3.44 -0.01 -9.25
CA LYS A 51 -2.19 -0.09 -10.01
C LYS A 51 -1.83 1.30 -10.53
N ILE A 52 -0.65 1.77 -10.16
CA ILE A 52 -0.11 3.05 -10.65
C ILE A 52 0.15 2.93 -12.14
N ASN A 53 -0.37 3.87 -12.92
CA ASN A 53 -0.04 3.97 -14.34
C ASN A 53 1.32 4.65 -14.52
N TRP A 54 2.40 3.87 -14.38
CA TRP A 54 3.77 4.37 -14.44
C TRP A 54 4.13 5.03 -15.76
N LYS A 55 3.53 4.64 -16.89
CA LYS A 55 3.78 5.29 -18.20
C LYS A 55 3.53 6.80 -18.14
N LYS A 56 2.60 7.26 -17.30
CA LYS A 56 2.29 8.69 -17.11
C LYS A 56 3.29 9.43 -16.22
N TYR A 57 4.11 8.72 -15.44
CA TYR A 57 4.94 9.31 -14.37
C TYR A 57 6.42 8.96 -14.47
N ASP A 58 6.81 8.02 -15.33
CA ASP A 58 8.21 7.60 -15.46
C ASP A 58 9.14 8.77 -15.81
N HIS A 59 8.66 9.74 -16.59
CA HIS A 59 9.39 10.97 -16.93
C HIS A 59 9.66 11.91 -15.73
N ARG A 60 9.00 11.69 -14.59
CA ARG A 60 9.17 12.49 -13.36
C ARG A 60 10.07 11.83 -12.32
N LEU A 61 10.46 10.57 -12.55
CA LEU A 61 11.37 9.88 -11.66
C LEU A 61 12.75 10.53 -11.76
N GLY A 62 13.35 10.86 -10.62
CA GLY A 62 14.65 11.53 -10.58
C GLY A 62 14.64 13.03 -10.87
N SER A 63 13.52 13.60 -11.36
CA SER A 63 13.40 15.06 -11.57
C SER A 63 12.92 15.83 -10.34
N MET A 64 12.39 15.12 -9.34
CA MET A 64 11.98 15.67 -8.05
C MET A 64 12.12 14.60 -6.96
N PRO A 65 12.07 14.97 -5.66
CA PRO A 65 12.12 14.01 -4.58
C PRO A 65 11.01 12.94 -4.69
N ASP A 66 11.36 11.68 -4.42
CA ASP A 66 10.42 10.54 -4.46
C ASP A 66 9.18 10.79 -3.56
N GLN A 67 9.35 11.56 -2.47
CA GLN A 67 8.27 11.93 -1.55
C GLN A 67 7.25 12.87 -2.19
N GLU A 68 7.69 13.86 -2.97
CA GLU A 68 6.78 14.78 -3.65
C GLU A 68 6.04 14.09 -4.78
N LEU A 69 6.75 13.27 -5.55
CA LEU A 69 6.15 12.49 -6.61
C LEU A 69 5.13 11.48 -6.06
N ALA A 70 5.41 10.86 -4.92
CA ALA A 70 4.48 9.97 -4.23
C ALA A 70 3.18 10.68 -3.81
N LYS A 71 3.29 11.91 -3.27
CA LYS A 71 2.12 12.75 -2.95
C LYS A 71 1.29 13.07 -4.21
N LYS A 72 1.94 13.44 -5.32
CA LYS A 72 1.27 13.76 -6.59
C LYS A 72 0.54 12.55 -7.19
N ILE A 73 1.15 11.37 -7.13
CA ILE A 73 0.56 10.11 -7.65
C ILE A 73 -0.47 9.52 -6.67
N LYS A 74 -0.50 9.99 -5.41
CA LYS A 74 -1.25 9.39 -4.29
C LYS A 74 -0.86 7.93 -4.05
N CYS A 75 0.44 7.68 -4.00
CA CYS A 75 0.99 6.36 -3.73
C CYS A 75 2.08 6.39 -2.63
N SER A 76 2.62 5.22 -2.27
CA SER A 76 3.69 5.15 -1.27
C SER A 76 5.04 5.60 -1.86
N VAL A 77 5.88 6.25 -1.06
CA VAL A 77 7.25 6.62 -1.43
C VAL A 77 8.05 5.38 -1.85
N THR A 78 7.83 4.25 -1.18
CA THR A 78 8.44 2.96 -1.52
C THR A 78 8.07 2.51 -2.93
N SER A 79 6.85 2.75 -3.39
CA SER A 79 6.42 2.42 -4.77
C SER A 79 7.21 3.23 -5.80
N VAL A 80 7.39 4.53 -5.56
CA VAL A 80 8.18 5.43 -6.42
C VAL A 80 9.65 5.03 -6.42
N SER A 81 10.25 4.84 -5.24
CA SER A 81 11.64 4.42 -5.10
C SER A 81 11.92 3.07 -5.80
N ARG A 82 11.02 2.09 -5.65
CA ARG A 82 11.10 0.81 -6.35
C ARG A 82 11.03 0.98 -7.87
N ARG A 83 10.12 1.83 -8.37
CA ARG A 83 10.02 2.09 -9.82
C ARG A 83 11.28 2.77 -10.35
N ARG A 84 11.76 3.80 -9.66
CA ARG A 84 12.98 4.53 -9.99
C ARG A 84 14.18 3.59 -10.11
N ARG A 85 14.40 2.74 -9.10
CA ARG A 85 15.45 1.69 -9.11
C ARG A 85 15.25 0.68 -10.25
N LYS A 86 14.01 0.27 -10.53
CA LYS A 86 13.72 -0.64 -11.65
C LYS A 86 14.11 -0.05 -13.01
N LEU A 87 14.07 1.27 -13.15
CA LEU A 87 14.49 1.99 -14.36
C LEU A 87 15.94 2.50 -14.30
N ASN A 88 16.71 2.10 -13.28
CA ASN A 88 18.08 2.57 -13.03
C ASN A 88 18.23 4.11 -12.99
N ILE A 89 17.19 4.81 -12.56
CA ILE A 89 17.21 6.27 -12.42
C ILE A 89 17.85 6.63 -11.08
N THR A 90 18.80 7.57 -11.10
CA THR A 90 19.48 8.06 -9.89
C THR A 90 18.51 8.81 -8.97
N ILE A 91 18.88 8.95 -7.70
CA ILE A 91 18.10 9.78 -6.78
C ILE A 91 18.12 11.23 -7.26
N TYR A 92 17.05 11.97 -6.97
CA TYR A 92 17.09 13.42 -7.07
C TYR A 92 18.17 13.92 -6.10
N MET A 93 19.22 14.54 -6.64
CA MET A 93 20.26 15.25 -5.87
C MET A 93 19.99 16.74 -5.96
N ALA A 94 19.82 17.38 -4.81
CA ALA A 94 19.56 18.82 -4.69
C ALA A 94 20.72 19.70 -5.22
N GLU A 95 21.89 19.14 -5.52
CA GLU A 95 22.95 19.85 -6.26
C GLU A 95 22.49 20.35 -7.64
N ASN A 96 21.49 19.71 -8.26
CA ASN A 96 20.87 20.23 -9.48
C ASN A 96 20.09 21.53 -9.24
N GLU A 97 19.66 21.82 -8.02
CA GLU A 97 19.00 23.08 -7.65
C GLU A 97 20.04 24.19 -7.45
N ILE A 98 21.21 23.85 -6.90
CA ILE A 98 22.34 24.78 -6.73
C ILE A 98 22.92 25.20 -8.09
N LEU A 99 23.14 24.26 -9.01
CA LEU A 99 23.67 24.59 -10.34
C LEU A 99 22.71 25.47 -11.15
N ASN A 100 21.40 25.25 -11.08
CA ASN A 100 20.43 26.06 -11.82
C ASN A 100 20.23 27.48 -11.24
N ASN A 101 20.55 27.70 -9.97
CA ASN A 101 20.43 29.00 -9.29
C ASN A 101 21.75 29.81 -9.28
N VAL A 102 22.88 29.19 -9.60
CA VAL A 102 24.20 29.86 -9.72
C VAL A 102 24.46 30.35 -11.15
N TYR A 103 23.77 29.79 -12.16
CA TYR A 103 23.88 30.18 -13.56
C TYR A 103 22.63 30.87 -14.13
N SER A 104 21.67 31.30 -13.30
CA SER A 104 20.54 32.17 -13.68
C SER A 104 20.78 33.61 -13.25
#